data_AF-A0A8S9ZGJ9-F1
#
_entry.id   AF-A0A8S9ZGJ9-F1
#
_cell.length_a   1.000
_cell.length_b   1.000
_cell.length_c   1.000
_cell.angle_alpha   90.00
_cell.angle_beta   90.00
_cell.angle_gamma   90.00
#
_symmetry.space_group_name_H-M   'P 1'
#
loop_
_entity.id
_entity.type
_entity.pdbx_description
1 polymer ?
#
loop_
_entity_poly.entity_id
_entity_poly.type
_entity_poly.pdbx_seq_one_letter_code
_entity_poly.pdbx_strand_id
1 'polypeptide(L)'
;MDEIFHIAQTRMYCKGIYNEWNPMITTPPGLYFLTVLFGFCGHERYFNSLILPFCFCGLCNLRRFILINKGKLSEEIDQFNDVRLSALAICSLPVLLNNSYTDLLSLTAIVWGISVNSQIFSFLFLVLALLTRQVCKYIHQFLLVFGFICFLIWNNGSIVLGDKSAHKPAKYLAIPFYTFSAVLMGQMTSEISFKLKAFFIAFISLCLIPAFLLEFRYFILPFALWRLSLDKQLISAQLIEIFINLTVSLIIF
;
A
#
# COMPACT_ATOMS: atom_id res chain seq x y z
N MET A 1 9.77 -9.33 4.98
CA MET A 1 10.38 -10.64 4.62
C MET A 1 10.98 -10.59 3.22
N ASP A 2 10.36 -9.87 2.28
CA ASP A 2 10.84 -9.68 0.90
C ASP A 2 11.98 -8.64 0.75
N GLU A 3 12.11 -7.70 1.69
CA GLU A 3 13.14 -6.65 1.66
C GLU A 3 14.59 -7.19 1.58
N ILE A 4 14.87 -8.35 2.20
CA ILE A 4 16.20 -8.98 2.15
C ILE A 4 16.57 -9.33 0.70
N PHE A 5 15.62 -9.83 -0.09
CA PHE A 5 15.84 -10.13 -1.50
C PHE A 5 16.06 -8.86 -2.32
N HIS A 6 15.30 -7.79 -2.05
CA HIS A 6 15.46 -6.50 -2.73
C HIS A 6 16.83 -5.85 -2.45
N ILE A 7 17.28 -5.85 -1.19
CA ILE A 7 18.60 -5.31 -0.81
C ILE A 7 19.71 -6.13 -1.46
N ALA A 8 19.62 -7.47 -1.40
CA ALA A 8 20.61 -8.35 -2.02
C ALA A 8 20.71 -8.11 -3.53
N GLN A 9 19.57 -8.00 -4.23
CA GLN A 9 19.53 -7.71 -5.67
C GLN A 9 20.08 -6.33 -6.00
N THR A 10 19.77 -5.31 -5.19
CA THR A 10 20.27 -3.95 -5.37
C THR A 10 21.79 -3.90 -5.24
N ARG A 11 22.37 -4.67 -4.30
CA ARG A 11 23.82 -4.79 -4.13
C ARG A 11 24.51 -5.46 -5.32
N MET A 12 23.84 -6.35 -6.04
CA MET A 12 24.37 -6.93 -7.28
C MET A 12 24.46 -5.87 -8.39
N TYR A 13 23.42 -5.04 -8.53
CA TYR A 13 23.42 -3.93 -9.47
C TYR A 13 24.48 -2.89 -9.12
N CYS A 14 24.67 -2.61 -7.83
CA CYS A 14 25.77 -1.76 -7.34
C CYS A 14 27.17 -2.28 -7.68
N LYS A 15 27.34 -3.60 -7.87
CA LYS A 15 28.59 -4.22 -8.33
C LYS A 15 28.72 -4.23 -9.87
N GLY A 16 27.76 -3.66 -10.59
CA GLY A 16 27.71 -3.69 -12.06
C GLY A 16 27.18 -5.01 -12.64
N ILE A 17 26.62 -5.90 -11.81
CA ILE A 17 26.06 -7.18 -12.26
C ILE A 17 24.57 -7.00 -12.52
N TYR A 18 24.21 -6.69 -13.77
CA TYR A 18 22.82 -6.45 -14.19
C TYR A 18 22.14 -7.68 -14.82
N ASN A 19 22.94 -8.70 -15.18
CA ASN A 19 22.46 -9.87 -15.91
C ASN A 19 21.92 -10.99 -15.01
N GLU A 20 22.05 -10.84 -13.68
CA GLU A 20 21.53 -11.80 -12.71
C GLU A 20 20.28 -11.27 -12.04
N TRP A 21 19.23 -12.10 -11.98
CA TRP A 21 17.96 -11.76 -11.35
C TRP A 21 17.55 -12.82 -10.35
N ASN A 22 17.25 -12.41 -9.12
CA ASN A 22 16.69 -13.29 -8.12
C ASN A 22 15.23 -13.64 -8.48
N PRO A 23 14.90 -14.93 -8.72
CA PRO A 23 13.57 -15.33 -9.17
C PRO A 23 12.46 -15.11 -8.12
N MET A 24 12.81 -14.87 -6.85
CA MET A 24 11.86 -14.54 -5.79
C MET A 24 11.36 -13.09 -5.87
N ILE A 25 11.98 -12.25 -6.69
CA ILE A 25 11.64 -10.84 -6.84
C ILE A 25 10.65 -10.66 -7.98
N THR A 26 9.49 -10.11 -7.64
CA THR A 26 8.41 -9.83 -8.58
C THR A 26 8.17 -8.33 -8.82
N THR A 27 9.08 -7.47 -8.35
CA THR A 27 9.08 -6.04 -8.66
C THR A 27 9.94 -5.77 -9.89
N PRO A 28 9.58 -4.79 -10.73
CA PRO A 28 10.50 -4.28 -11.74
C PRO A 28 11.76 -3.69 -11.06
N PRO A 29 12.89 -3.62 -11.78
CA PRO A 29 14.17 -3.16 -11.23
C PRO A 29 14.26 -1.64 -11.01
N GLY A 30 13.17 -0.88 -11.18
CA GLY A 30 13.19 0.58 -11.25
C GLY A 30 13.88 1.22 -10.05
N LEU A 31 13.59 0.72 -8.85
CA LEU A 31 14.23 1.20 -7.63
C LEU A 31 15.73 0.88 -7.56
N TYR A 32 16.17 -0.27 -8.07
CA TYR A 32 17.58 -0.68 -8.04
C TYR A 32 18.44 0.22 -8.91
N PHE A 33 17.93 0.58 -10.08
CA PHE A 33 18.59 1.54 -10.96
C PHE A 33 18.67 2.92 -10.32
N LEU A 34 17.63 3.36 -9.60
CA LEU A 34 17.66 4.63 -8.87
C LEU A 34 18.70 4.59 -7.74
N THR A 35 18.83 3.48 -7.01
CA THR A 35 19.89 3.34 -6.00
C THR A 35 21.27 3.53 -6.59
N VAL A 36 21.55 2.90 -7.73
CA VAL A 36 22.84 2.99 -8.43
C VAL A 36 23.05 4.40 -8.97
N LEU A 37 22.05 4.97 -9.64
CA LEU A 37 22.10 6.30 -10.25
C LEU A 37 22.39 7.40 -9.22
N PHE A 38 21.78 7.32 -8.05
CA PHE A 38 21.96 8.30 -6.98
C PHE A 38 23.08 7.94 -5.99
N GLY A 39 23.81 6.84 -6.22
CA GLY A 39 24.99 6.47 -5.41
C GLY A 39 24.69 5.95 -4.00
N PHE A 40 23.50 5.39 -3.75
CA PHE A 40 23.09 4.86 -2.43
C PHE A 40 23.52 3.41 -2.16
N CYS A 41 24.53 2.92 -2.88
CA CYS A 41 25.04 1.56 -2.71
C CYS A 41 25.56 1.32 -1.28
N GLY A 42 25.10 0.27 -0.61
CA GLY A 42 25.41 -0.04 0.79
C GLY A 42 24.66 0.82 1.82
N HIS A 43 23.92 1.83 1.37
CA HIS A 43 23.12 2.75 2.17
C HIS A 43 21.68 2.77 1.67
N GLU A 44 21.19 1.63 1.16
CA GLU A 44 19.94 1.53 0.41
C GLU A 44 18.76 2.06 1.25
N ARG A 45 18.76 1.76 2.56
CA ARG A 45 17.73 2.21 3.51
C ARG A 45 17.68 3.73 3.71
N TYR A 46 18.81 4.44 3.58
CA TYR A 46 18.85 5.89 3.79
C TYR A 46 18.19 6.68 2.65
N PHE A 47 17.99 6.05 1.49
CA PHE A 47 17.22 6.65 0.41
C PHE A 47 15.77 6.94 0.84
N ASN A 48 15.19 6.12 1.73
CA ASN A 48 13.85 6.37 2.28
C ASN A 48 13.80 7.69 3.07
N SER A 49 14.88 8.04 3.78
CA SER A 49 14.99 9.31 4.51
C SER A 49 14.94 10.53 3.57
N LEU A 50 15.39 10.38 2.32
CA LEU A 50 15.29 11.43 1.30
C LEU A 50 13.91 11.49 0.64
N ILE A 51 13.25 10.33 0.48
CA ILE A 51 11.92 10.27 -0.11
C ILE A 51 10.86 10.77 0.88
N LEU A 52 11.03 10.55 2.18
CA LEU A 52 10.01 10.83 3.19
C LEU A 52 9.52 12.30 3.19
N PRO A 53 10.40 13.33 3.13
CA PRO A 53 9.96 14.73 2.98
C PRO A 53 9.17 14.96 1.68
N PHE A 54 9.57 14.31 0.58
CA PHE A 54 8.90 14.43 -0.70
C PHE A 54 7.52 13.74 -0.70
N CYS A 55 7.40 12.62 0.00
CA CYS A 55 6.13 11.95 0.29
C CYS A 55 5.20 12.85 1.10
N PHE A 56 5.73 13.46 2.18
CA PHE A 56 4.97 14.38 3.03
C PHE A 56 4.40 15.56 2.24
N CYS A 57 5.23 16.22 1.41
CA CYS A 57 4.79 17.30 0.53
C CYS A 57 3.71 16.84 -0.46
N GLY A 58 3.90 15.66 -1.08
CA GLY A 58 2.91 15.07 -1.97
C GLY A 58 1.57 14.82 -1.28
N LEU A 59 1.58 14.25 -0.07
CA LEU A 59 0.36 13.96 0.70
C LEU A 59 -0.37 15.24 1.09
N CYS A 60 0.37 16.29 1.48
CA CYS A 60 -0.21 17.61 1.73
C CYS A 60 -0.87 18.18 0.47
N ASN A 61 -0.20 18.08 -0.68
CA ASN A 61 -0.73 18.55 -1.96
C ASN A 61 -1.99 17.79 -2.36
N LEU A 62 -1.99 16.46 -2.23
CA LEU A 62 -3.14 15.62 -2.52
C LEU A 62 -4.33 15.91 -1.60
N ARG A 63 -4.10 16.13 -0.30
CA ARG A 63 -5.18 16.52 0.63
C ARG A 63 -5.81 17.85 0.22
N ARG A 64 -5.00 18.85 -0.10
CA ARG A 64 -5.48 20.15 -0.59
C ARG A 64 -6.29 20.00 -1.87
N PHE A 65 -5.78 19.24 -2.84
CA PHE A 65 -6.49 18.94 -4.08
C PHE A 65 -7.87 18.33 -3.83
N ILE A 66 -7.97 17.33 -2.94
CA ILE A 66 -9.24 16.68 -2.59
C ILE A 66 -10.20 17.67 -1.91
N LEU A 67 -9.72 18.48 -0.96
CA LEU A 67 -10.55 19.44 -0.24
C LEU A 67 -11.07 20.58 -1.15
N ILE A 68 -10.22 21.06 -2.07
CA ILE A 68 -10.59 22.05 -3.09
C ILE A 68 -11.70 21.49 -3.98
N ASN A 69 -11.54 20.26 -4.49
CA ASN A 69 -12.56 19.62 -5.34
C ASN A 69 -13.88 19.35 -4.61
N LYS A 70 -13.86 19.27 -3.28
CA LYS A 70 -15.06 19.17 -2.44
C LYS A 70 -15.72 20.52 -2.12
N GLY A 71 -15.11 21.65 -2.51
CA GLY A 71 -15.61 22.99 -2.20
C GLY A 71 -15.56 23.36 -0.71
N LYS A 72 -14.73 22.67 0.09
CA LYS A 72 -14.67 22.83 1.57
C LYS A 72 -13.51 23.72 2.04
N LEU A 73 -13.04 24.64 1.20
CA LEU A 73 -11.92 25.53 1.52
C LEU A 73 -12.42 26.84 2.17
N SER A 74 -13.01 26.77 3.36
CA SER A 74 -13.65 27.94 4.00
C SER A 74 -13.07 28.38 5.35
N GLU A 75 -12.14 27.63 5.97
CA GLU A 75 -11.49 28.02 7.24
C GLU A 75 -9.97 27.75 7.17
N GLU A 76 -9.17 28.80 6.99
CA GLU A 76 -7.74 28.67 6.63
C GLU A 76 -6.84 28.05 7.73
N ILE A 77 -7.11 28.32 9.01
CA ILE A 77 -6.19 27.96 10.11
C ILE A 77 -6.35 26.49 10.55
N ASP A 78 -7.59 26.03 10.78
CA ASP A 78 -7.85 24.64 11.17
C ASP A 78 -7.51 23.66 10.04
N GLN A 79 -7.71 24.08 8.79
CA GLN A 79 -7.42 23.28 7.61
C GLN A 79 -5.91 23.12 7.36
N PHE A 80 -5.09 24.12 7.71
CA PHE A 80 -3.65 24.03 7.56
C PHE A 80 -3.00 22.99 8.48
N ASN A 81 -3.41 22.99 9.75
CA ASN A 81 -2.96 22.01 10.74
C ASN A 81 -3.47 20.62 10.38
N ASP A 82 -4.75 20.50 10.04
CA ASP A 82 -5.36 19.24 9.64
C ASP A 82 -4.72 18.62 8.38
N VAL A 83 -4.33 19.43 7.39
CA VAL A 83 -3.61 18.95 6.20
C VAL A 83 -2.28 18.31 6.58
N ARG A 84 -1.48 19.02 7.40
CA ARG A 84 -0.16 18.57 7.81
C ARG A 84 -0.23 17.36 8.74
N LEU A 85 -1.15 17.38 9.71
CA LEU A 85 -1.35 16.28 10.65
C LEU A 85 -1.84 15.01 9.95
N SER A 86 -2.73 15.14 8.96
CA SER A 86 -3.15 13.99 8.15
C SER A 86 -1.99 13.36 7.37
N ALA A 87 -1.13 14.20 6.77
CA ALA A 87 0.05 13.73 6.05
C ALA A 87 1.09 13.11 7.01
N LEU A 88 1.33 13.73 8.18
CA LEU A 88 2.21 13.19 9.23
C LEU A 88 1.71 11.85 9.77
N ALA A 89 0.40 11.70 10.00
CA ALA A 89 -0.19 10.44 10.45
C ALA A 89 0.13 9.29 9.48
N ILE A 90 -0.02 9.52 8.17
CA ILE A 90 0.33 8.53 7.14
C ILE A 90 1.85 8.29 7.13
N CYS A 91 2.68 9.33 7.10
CA CYS A 91 4.14 9.17 7.08
C CYS A 91 4.69 8.48 8.34
N SER A 92 4.01 8.60 9.48
CA SER A 92 4.40 7.96 10.74
C SER A 92 4.16 6.45 10.78
N LEU A 93 3.43 5.88 9.80
CA LEU A 93 3.11 4.45 9.80
C LEU A 93 4.38 3.59 9.89
N PRO A 94 4.48 2.66 10.86
CA PRO A 94 5.69 1.85 11.06
C PRO A 94 6.16 1.11 9.81
N VAL A 95 5.21 0.70 8.97
CA VAL A 95 5.52 -0.04 7.74
C VAL A 95 6.24 0.85 6.70
N LEU A 96 5.97 2.15 6.68
CA LEU A 96 6.62 3.11 5.76
C LEU A 96 8.00 3.54 6.26
N LEU A 97 8.17 3.66 7.58
CA LEU A 97 9.44 4.05 8.17
C LEU A 97 10.48 2.92 8.14
N ASN A 98 10.07 1.68 8.44
CA ASN A 98 11.04 0.62 8.79
C ASN A 98 11.14 -0.55 7.79
N ASN A 99 10.12 -0.82 6.98
CA ASN A 99 9.99 -2.15 6.33
C ASN A 99 10.05 -2.16 4.80
N SER A 100 9.97 -1.01 4.14
CA SER A 100 9.64 -0.99 2.71
C SER A 100 10.42 0.04 1.92
N TYR A 101 11.66 -0.31 1.54
CA TYR A 101 12.46 0.41 0.54
C TYR A 101 11.68 0.74 -0.75
N THR A 102 10.78 -0.14 -1.19
CA THR A 102 9.97 0.00 -2.42
C THR A 102 8.64 0.72 -2.21
N ASP A 103 7.96 0.53 -1.07
CA ASP A 103 6.59 1.02 -0.90
C ASP A 103 6.55 2.55 -0.73
N LEU A 104 7.52 3.15 -0.03
CA LEU A 104 7.56 4.60 0.18
C LEU A 104 7.70 5.36 -1.16
N LEU A 105 8.61 4.92 -2.03
CA LEU A 105 8.76 5.52 -3.36
C LEU A 105 7.49 5.34 -4.21
N SER A 106 6.90 4.14 -4.19
CA SER A 106 5.69 3.87 -4.97
C SER A 106 4.49 4.71 -4.49
N LEU A 107 4.30 4.86 -3.17
CA LEU A 107 3.27 5.71 -2.60
C LEU A 107 3.49 7.17 -3.02
N THR A 108 4.73 7.65 -2.88
CA THR A 108 5.12 9.00 -3.25
C THR A 108 4.81 9.28 -4.73
N ALA A 109 5.21 8.37 -5.62
CA ALA A 109 4.97 8.48 -7.04
C ALA A 109 3.46 8.51 -7.38
N ILE A 110 2.63 7.69 -6.74
CA ILE A 110 1.16 7.72 -6.96
C ILE A 110 0.55 9.04 -6.48
N VAL A 111 0.94 9.50 -5.29
CA VAL A 111 0.40 10.72 -4.68
C VAL A 111 0.73 11.95 -5.54
N TRP A 112 1.97 12.05 -6.04
CA TRP A 112 2.35 13.10 -6.98
C TRP A 112 1.67 12.92 -8.34
N GLY A 113 1.55 11.69 -8.83
CA GLY A 113 0.83 11.38 -10.08
C GLY A 113 -0.62 11.88 -10.08
N ILE A 114 -1.32 11.79 -8.95
CA ILE A 114 -2.72 12.23 -8.83
C ILE A 114 -2.83 13.74 -8.56
N SER A 115 -1.89 14.33 -7.81
CA SER A 115 -2.03 15.70 -7.30
C SER A 115 -1.40 16.79 -8.17
N VAL A 116 -0.63 16.43 -9.20
CA VAL A 116 0.02 17.39 -10.11
C VAL A 116 -0.91 17.79 -11.24
N ASN A 117 -1.02 19.10 -11.47
CA ASN A 117 -1.87 19.65 -12.55
C ASN A 117 -1.32 19.37 -13.96
N SER A 118 0.00 19.23 -14.11
CA SER A 118 0.63 18.94 -15.40
C SER A 118 0.47 17.47 -15.78
N GLN A 119 -0.14 17.22 -16.94
CA GLN A 119 -0.37 15.88 -17.48
C GLN A 119 0.94 15.11 -17.72
N ILE A 120 2.00 15.79 -18.15
CA ILE A 120 3.30 15.17 -18.42
C ILE A 120 3.92 14.67 -17.12
N PHE A 121 3.97 15.52 -16.09
CA PHE A 121 4.51 15.14 -14.79
C PHE A 121 3.66 14.06 -14.12
N SER A 122 2.34 14.16 -14.22
CA SER A 122 1.40 13.13 -13.75
C SER A 122 1.72 11.77 -14.39
N PHE A 123 1.87 11.72 -15.72
CA PHE A 123 2.24 10.51 -16.46
C PHE A 123 3.59 9.95 -16.00
N LEU A 124 4.64 10.79 -15.90
CA LEU A 124 5.96 10.36 -15.46
C LEU A 124 5.94 9.75 -14.05
N PHE A 125 5.22 10.37 -13.12
CA PHE A 125 5.06 9.85 -11.76
C PHE A 125 4.28 8.52 -11.73
N LEU A 126 3.24 8.38 -12.55
CA LEU A 126 2.49 7.12 -12.65
C LEU A 126 3.33 5.99 -13.27
N VAL A 127 4.16 6.30 -14.28
CA VAL A 127 5.13 5.34 -14.83
C VAL A 127 6.15 4.93 -13.77
N LEU A 128 6.69 5.89 -13.01
CA LEU A 128 7.59 5.60 -11.90
C LEU A 128 6.94 4.72 -10.83
N ALA A 129 5.66 4.95 -10.53
CA ALA A 129 4.89 4.09 -9.63
C ALA A 129 4.79 2.65 -10.14
N LEU A 130 4.57 2.45 -11.44
CA LEU A 130 4.51 1.11 -12.05
C LEU A 130 5.86 0.40 -12.01
N LEU A 131 6.97 1.13 -12.19
CA LEU A 131 8.33 0.58 -12.18
C LEU A 131 8.85 0.22 -10.78
N THR A 132 8.24 0.78 -9.74
CA THR A 132 8.70 0.64 -8.35
C THR A 132 7.76 -0.22 -7.51
N ARG A 133 6.49 -0.35 -7.92
CA ARG A 133 5.51 -1.18 -7.24
C ARG A 133 5.64 -2.65 -7.63
N GLN A 134 5.39 -3.55 -6.67
CA GLN A 134 5.31 -4.97 -6.96
C GLN A 134 4.01 -5.26 -7.72
N VAL A 135 4.06 -5.26 -9.05
CA VAL A 135 2.91 -5.59 -9.90
C VAL A 135 2.92 -7.07 -10.30
N CYS A 136 4.08 -7.73 -10.35
CA CYS A 136 4.15 -9.09 -10.91
C CYS A 136 3.89 -10.23 -9.90
N LYS A 137 3.43 -9.93 -8.68
CA LYS A 137 2.98 -10.99 -7.75
C LYS A 137 1.77 -11.76 -8.31
N TYR A 138 1.01 -11.15 -9.21
CA TYR A 138 -0.24 -11.74 -9.70
C TYR A 138 -0.07 -12.84 -10.76
N ILE A 139 1.00 -12.86 -11.57
CA ILE A 139 1.14 -13.82 -12.69
C ILE A 139 1.27 -15.27 -12.20
N HIS A 140 2.07 -15.51 -11.16
CA HIS A 140 2.19 -16.85 -10.57
C HIS A 140 0.93 -17.28 -9.80
N GLN A 141 0.18 -16.31 -9.28
CA GLN A 141 -1.06 -16.54 -8.52
C GLN A 141 -2.23 -16.88 -9.44
N PHE A 142 -2.34 -16.26 -10.62
CA PHE A 142 -3.30 -16.68 -11.65
C PHE A 142 -3.03 -18.12 -12.10
N LEU A 143 -1.76 -18.51 -12.20
CA LEU A 143 -1.37 -19.89 -12.52
C LEU A 143 -1.78 -20.88 -11.41
N LEU A 144 -1.71 -20.46 -10.14
CA LEU A 144 -2.09 -21.26 -8.97
C LEU A 144 -3.62 -21.39 -8.85
N VAL A 145 -4.38 -20.30 -9.09
CA VAL A 145 -5.85 -20.34 -9.17
C VAL A 145 -6.30 -21.20 -10.35
N PHE A 146 -5.67 -21.05 -11.51
CA PHE A 146 -5.93 -21.91 -12.67
C PHE A 146 -5.61 -23.37 -12.37
N GLY A 147 -4.46 -23.64 -11.74
CA GLY A 147 -4.09 -24.98 -11.27
C GLY A 147 -5.09 -25.56 -10.26
N PHE A 148 -5.61 -24.75 -9.34
CA PHE A 148 -6.64 -25.15 -8.39
C PHE A 148 -8.00 -25.41 -9.06
N ILE A 149 -8.39 -24.61 -10.06
CA ILE A 149 -9.60 -24.85 -10.86
C ILE A 149 -9.45 -26.14 -11.67
N CYS A 150 -8.31 -26.35 -12.32
CA CYS A 150 -8.00 -27.60 -13.02
C CYS A 150 -8.03 -28.80 -12.06
N PHE A 151 -7.51 -28.64 -10.84
CA PHE A 151 -7.59 -29.64 -9.78
C PHE A 151 -9.05 -29.92 -9.36
N LEU A 152 -9.89 -28.89 -9.19
CA LEU A 152 -11.31 -29.08 -8.87
C LEU A 152 -12.06 -29.79 -10.00
N ILE A 153 -11.78 -29.46 -11.27
CA ILE A 153 -12.37 -30.15 -12.42
C ILE A 153 -11.92 -31.63 -12.42
N TRP A 154 -10.64 -31.88 -12.18
CA TRP A 154 -10.09 -33.24 -12.09
C TRP A 154 -10.64 -34.02 -10.88
N ASN A 155 -10.94 -33.33 -9.78
CA ASN A 155 -11.46 -33.92 -8.53
C ASN A 155 -12.99 -33.80 -8.38
N ASN A 156 -13.75 -33.68 -9.48
CA ASN A 156 -15.22 -33.58 -9.50
C ASN A 156 -15.80 -32.53 -8.52
N GLY A 157 -15.19 -31.36 -8.45
CA GLY A 157 -15.57 -30.26 -7.57
C GLY A 157 -15.19 -30.46 -6.10
N SER A 158 -14.47 -31.53 -5.76
CA SER A 158 -14.03 -31.78 -4.39
C SER A 158 -12.71 -31.08 -4.09
N ILE A 159 -12.64 -30.41 -2.94
CA ILE A 159 -11.46 -29.67 -2.48
C ILE A 159 -10.45 -30.60 -1.77
N VAL A 160 -10.88 -31.79 -1.34
CA VAL A 160 -10.10 -32.68 -0.46
C VAL A 160 -9.61 -33.90 -1.23
N LEU A 161 -8.33 -34.24 -1.04
CA LEU A 161 -7.75 -35.53 -1.44
C LEU A 161 -7.78 -36.45 -0.20
N GLY A 162 -8.76 -37.36 -0.12
CA GLY A 162 -8.87 -38.32 0.99
C GLY A 162 -10.23 -38.30 1.72
N ASP A 163 -10.26 -38.89 2.92
CA ASP A 163 -11.47 -39.12 3.70
C ASP A 163 -12.09 -37.80 4.20
N LYS A 164 -13.27 -37.46 3.63
CA LYS A 164 -14.01 -36.20 3.89
C LYS A 164 -14.46 -36.06 5.35
N SER A 165 -14.45 -37.15 6.12
CA SER A 165 -14.89 -37.21 7.51
C SER A 165 -13.88 -36.62 8.52
N ALA A 166 -12.63 -36.37 8.11
CA ALA A 166 -11.56 -35.87 8.99
C ALA A 166 -11.49 -34.33 9.12
N HIS A 167 -12.23 -33.58 8.30
CA HIS A 167 -12.27 -32.12 8.38
C HIS A 167 -13.23 -31.64 9.47
N LYS A 168 -12.71 -31.38 10.67
CA LYS A 168 -13.43 -30.61 11.68
C LYS A 168 -13.63 -29.17 11.16
N PRO A 169 -14.87 -28.63 11.13
CA PRO A 169 -15.11 -27.25 10.73
C PRO A 169 -14.32 -26.31 11.65
N ALA A 170 -13.47 -25.46 11.07
CA ALA A 170 -12.79 -24.41 11.80
C ALA A 170 -13.85 -23.47 12.39
N LYS A 171 -13.80 -23.24 13.70
CA LYS A 171 -14.76 -22.38 14.39
C LYS A 171 -14.63 -20.97 13.82
N TYR A 172 -15.67 -20.54 13.10
CA TYR A 172 -15.83 -19.21 12.50
C TYR A 172 -16.01 -18.07 13.52
N LEU A 173 -15.27 -18.12 14.64
CA LEU A 173 -15.36 -17.15 15.73
C LEU A 173 -15.04 -15.71 15.26
N ALA A 174 -14.31 -15.57 14.15
CA ALA A 174 -13.98 -14.30 13.53
C ALA A 174 -15.11 -13.71 12.66
N ILE A 175 -16.09 -14.51 12.20
CA ILE A 175 -17.19 -14.01 11.35
C ILE A 175 -17.97 -12.89 12.04
N PRO A 176 -18.39 -13.00 13.32
CA PRO A 176 -19.05 -11.91 14.03
C PRO A 176 -18.24 -10.62 14.02
N PHE A 177 -16.93 -10.69 14.25
CA PHE A 177 -16.04 -9.53 14.22
C PHE A 177 -15.95 -8.92 12.82
N TYR A 178 -15.81 -9.72 11.77
CA TYR A 178 -15.81 -9.21 10.39
C TYR A 178 -17.14 -8.57 10.01
N THR A 179 -18.27 -9.19 10.38
CA THR A 179 -19.60 -8.63 10.13
C THR A 179 -19.82 -7.32 10.88
N PHE A 180 -19.35 -7.23 12.13
CA PHE A 180 -19.43 -6.02 12.92
C PHE A 180 -18.56 -4.90 12.33
N SER A 181 -17.31 -5.19 11.98
CA SER A 181 -16.42 -4.24 11.30
C SER A 181 -16.98 -3.78 9.95
N ALA A 182 -17.59 -4.68 9.17
CA ALA A 182 -18.22 -4.33 7.90
C ALA A 182 -19.44 -3.42 8.07
N VAL A 183 -20.26 -3.65 9.10
CA VAL A 183 -21.42 -2.79 9.44
C VAL A 183 -20.94 -1.40 9.86
N LEU A 184 -19.95 -1.31 10.76
CA LEU A 184 -19.37 -0.03 11.17
C LEU A 184 -18.76 0.72 9.98
N MET A 185 -18.02 0.03 9.11
CA MET A 185 -17.43 0.65 7.93
C MET A 185 -18.50 1.10 6.91
N GLY A 186 -19.61 0.37 6.79
CA GLY A 186 -20.77 0.76 5.99
C GLY A 186 -21.44 2.03 6.52
N GLN A 187 -21.57 2.16 7.85
CA GLN A 187 -22.11 3.36 8.50
C GLN A 187 -21.19 4.57 8.31
N MET A 188 -19.88 4.40 8.49
CA MET A 188 -18.87 5.46 8.36
C MET A 188 -18.68 5.95 6.91
N THR A 189 -19.12 5.17 5.93
CA THR A 189 -18.99 5.50 4.49
C THR A 189 -20.32 5.85 3.84
N SER A 190 -21.39 6.08 4.60
CA SER A 190 -22.74 6.39 4.08
C SER A 190 -22.73 7.51 3.02
N GLU A 191 -21.92 8.54 3.23
CA GLU A 191 -21.71 9.70 2.37
C GLU A 191 -21.03 9.38 1.01
N ILE A 192 -20.37 8.23 0.88
CA ILE A 192 -19.62 7.85 -0.34
C ILE A 192 -20.56 7.17 -1.34
N SER A 193 -20.48 7.59 -2.61
CA SER A 193 -21.31 7.04 -3.69
C SER A 193 -21.16 5.52 -3.85
N PHE A 194 -22.27 4.83 -4.15
CA PHE A 194 -22.30 3.37 -4.31
C PHE A 194 -21.31 2.88 -5.37
N LYS A 195 -21.17 3.60 -6.48
CA LYS A 195 -20.23 3.26 -7.56
C LYS A 195 -18.79 3.24 -7.05
N LEU A 196 -18.38 4.24 -6.26
CA LEU A 196 -17.03 4.32 -5.73
C LEU A 196 -16.76 3.19 -4.72
N LYS A 197 -17.75 2.86 -3.87
CA LYS A 197 -17.69 1.70 -2.96
C LYS A 197 -17.52 0.39 -3.73
N ALA A 198 -18.31 0.18 -4.79
CA ALA A 198 -18.23 -1.01 -5.62
C ALA A 198 -16.88 -1.15 -6.32
N PHE A 199 -16.35 -0.06 -6.90
CA PHE A 199 -15.01 -0.05 -7.48
C PHE A 199 -13.94 -0.38 -6.42
N PHE A 200 -14.01 0.25 -5.25
CA PHE A 200 -13.06 0.01 -4.16
C PHE A 200 -13.06 -1.46 -3.70
N ILE A 201 -14.24 -2.06 -3.50
CA ILE A 201 -14.39 -3.47 -3.14
C ILE A 201 -13.83 -4.38 -4.24
N ALA A 202 -14.11 -4.09 -5.51
CA ALA A 202 -13.61 -4.87 -6.64
C ALA A 202 -12.08 -4.83 -6.74
N PHE A 203 -11.48 -3.64 -6.64
CA PHE A 203 -10.02 -3.49 -6.65
C PHE A 203 -9.35 -4.14 -5.44
N ILE A 204 -9.92 -3.98 -4.24
CA ILE A 204 -9.44 -4.66 -3.03
C ILE A 204 -9.51 -6.18 -3.20
N SER A 205 -10.62 -6.70 -3.71
CA SER A 205 -10.80 -8.13 -3.93
C SER A 205 -9.79 -8.67 -4.95
N LEU A 206 -9.56 -7.93 -6.04
CA LEU A 206 -8.55 -8.27 -7.05
C LEU A 206 -7.12 -8.26 -6.47
N CYS A 207 -6.84 -7.42 -5.47
CA CYS A 207 -5.54 -7.38 -4.81
C CYS A 207 -5.39 -8.44 -3.70
N LEU A 208 -6.44 -8.68 -2.92
CA LEU A 208 -6.38 -9.50 -1.70
C LEU A 208 -6.69 -10.98 -1.93
N ILE A 209 -7.62 -11.32 -2.84
CA ILE A 209 -7.96 -12.72 -3.12
C ILE A 209 -6.74 -13.52 -3.62
N PRO A 210 -5.86 -12.96 -4.48
CA PRO A 210 -4.62 -13.63 -4.87
C PRO A 210 -3.52 -13.57 -3.81
N ALA A 211 -3.62 -12.64 -2.85
CA ALA A 211 -2.62 -12.44 -1.82
C ALA A 211 -2.82 -13.45 -0.67
N PHE A 212 -2.34 -14.68 -0.86
CA PHE A 212 -2.35 -15.74 0.16
C PHE A 212 -1.56 -15.40 1.45
N LEU A 213 -0.89 -14.24 1.49
CA LEU A 213 -0.28 -13.68 2.69
C LEU A 213 -0.77 -12.23 2.86
N LEU A 214 -1.45 -11.93 3.96
CA LEU A 214 -1.94 -10.58 4.25
C LEU A 214 -0.83 -9.77 4.92
N GLU A 215 -0.25 -8.83 4.18
CA GLU A 215 0.75 -7.89 4.71
C GLU A 215 0.11 -6.50 4.87
N PHE A 216 0.39 -5.82 5.99
CA PHE A 216 -0.16 -4.49 6.28
C PHE A 216 0.14 -3.46 5.19
N ARG A 217 1.23 -3.64 4.43
CA ARG A 217 1.61 -2.75 3.34
C ARG A 217 0.62 -2.67 2.18
N TYR A 218 -0.19 -3.71 1.94
CA TYR A 218 -1.22 -3.69 0.89
C TYR A 218 -2.32 -2.67 1.17
N PHE A 219 -2.49 -2.29 2.44
CA PHE A 219 -3.52 -1.35 2.87
C PHE A 219 -3.04 0.10 2.92
N ILE A 220 -1.74 0.39 2.72
CA ILE A 220 -1.18 1.76 2.83
C ILE A 220 -1.89 2.72 1.88
N LEU A 221 -1.96 2.40 0.60
CA LEU A 221 -2.54 3.30 -0.40
C LEU A 221 -4.06 3.46 -0.22
N PRO A 222 -4.86 2.39 -0.07
CA PRO A 222 -6.27 2.51 0.28
C PRO A 222 -6.51 3.33 1.54
N PHE A 223 -5.74 3.09 2.61
CA PHE A 223 -5.80 3.83 3.86
C PHE A 223 -5.47 5.31 3.66
N ALA A 224 -4.38 5.62 2.96
CA ALA A 224 -3.97 6.99 2.68
C ALA A 224 -5.06 7.74 1.90
N LEU A 225 -5.60 7.17 0.82
CA LEU A 225 -6.66 7.79 0.04
C LEU A 225 -7.93 8.00 0.86
N TRP A 226 -8.35 7.00 1.63
CA TRP A 226 -9.51 7.11 2.52
C TRP A 226 -9.30 8.21 3.56
N ARG A 227 -8.15 8.21 4.25
CA ARG A 227 -7.80 9.18 5.28
C ARG A 227 -7.80 10.61 4.73
N LEU A 228 -7.11 10.83 3.61
CA LEU A 228 -7.05 12.15 2.97
C LEU A 228 -8.42 12.62 2.46
N SER A 229 -9.37 11.71 2.25
CA SER A 229 -10.73 12.01 1.82
C SER A 229 -11.68 12.38 2.96
N LEU A 230 -11.31 12.23 4.23
CA LEU A 230 -12.15 12.61 5.37
C LEU A 230 -12.30 14.14 5.47
N ASP A 231 -13.53 14.58 5.70
CA ASP A 231 -13.92 16.00 5.70
C ASP A 231 -13.46 16.76 6.95
N LYS A 232 -13.53 16.13 8.12
CA LYS A 232 -13.03 16.67 9.38
C LYS A 232 -12.31 15.57 10.13
N GLN A 233 -11.17 15.91 10.72
CA GLN A 233 -10.42 15.03 11.60
C GLN A 233 -10.10 15.79 12.89
N LEU A 234 -10.27 15.13 14.02
CA LEU A 234 -9.93 15.69 15.32
C LEU A 234 -8.40 15.75 15.46
N ILE A 235 -7.88 16.94 15.76
CA ILE A 235 -6.43 17.18 15.96
C ILE A 235 -5.88 16.28 17.08
N SER A 236 -6.60 16.18 18.20
CA SER A 236 -6.20 15.32 19.33
C SER A 236 -6.07 13.85 18.92
N ALA A 237 -7.02 13.34 18.12
CA ALA A 237 -6.97 11.97 17.62
C ALA A 237 -5.79 11.75 16.67
N GLN A 238 -5.50 12.71 15.78
CA GLN A 238 -4.33 12.66 14.88
C GLN A 238 -3.02 12.63 15.67
N LEU A 239 -2.89 13.47 16.71
CA LEU A 239 -1.68 13.53 17.53
C LEU A 239 -1.45 12.23 18.31
N ILE A 240 -2.51 11.66 18.89
CA ILE A 240 -2.45 10.37 19.58
C ILE A 240 -2.04 9.26 18.60
N GLU A 241 -2.61 9.25 17.40
CA GLU A 241 -2.27 8.27 16.37
C GLU A 241 -0.81 8.37 15.93
N ILE A 242 -0.32 9.59 15.65
CA ILE A 242 1.10 9.82 15.32
C ILE A 242 2.00 9.33 16.45
N PHE A 243 1.65 9.66 17.70
CA PHE A 243 2.41 9.21 18.87
C PHE A 243 2.46 7.69 18.99
N ILE A 244 1.32 7.01 18.83
CA ILE A 244 1.25 5.55 18.84
C ILE A 244 2.11 4.97 17.72
N ASN A 245 1.99 5.48 16.49
CA ASN A 245 2.74 4.99 15.34
C ASN A 245 4.25 5.13 15.53
N LEU A 246 4.73 6.28 16.04
CA LEU A 246 6.15 6.49 16.34
C LEU A 246 6.63 5.57 17.48
N THR A 247 5.82 5.39 18.52
CA THR A 247 6.13 4.50 19.64
C THR A 247 6.25 3.04 19.19
N VAL A 248 5.29 2.57 18.38
CA VAL A 248 5.32 1.24 17.76
C VAL A 248 6.55 1.08 16.88
N SER A 249 6.91 2.11 16.11
CA SER A 249 8.11 2.09 15.25
C SER A 249 9.41 1.95 16.05
N LEU A 250 9.49 2.56 17.25
CA LEU A 250 10.63 2.47 18.16
C LEU A 250 10.70 1.17 18.97
N ILE A 251 9.55 0.52 19.22
CA ILE A 251 9.50 -0.72 20.01
C ILE A 251 9.79 -1.94 19.13
N ILE A 252 9.30 -1.95 17.89
CA ILE A 252 9.42 -3.11 16.98
C ILE A 252 10.81 -3.15 16.31
N PHE A 253 11.51 -2.04 16.20
CA PHE A 253 12.79 -1.89 15.47
C PHE A 253 13.79 -1.06 16.25
#